data_AF-A0A9D1LJ58-F1
#
_entry.id   AF-A0A9D1LJ58-F1
#
_cell.length_a   1.000
_cell.length_b   1.000
_cell.length_c   1.000
_cell.angle_alpha   90.00
_cell.angle_beta   90.00
_cell.angle_gamma   90.00
#
_symmetry.space_group_name_H-M   'P 1'
#
loop_
_entity.id
_entity.type
_entity.pdbx_description
1 polymer ?
#
loop_
_entity_poly.entity_id
_entity_poly.type
_entity_poly.pdbx_seq_one_letter_code
_entity_poly.pdbx_strand_id
1 'polypeptide(L)'
;MKLLKKIGKKKLILIISVLVFLVIIILGLIFYFKPLKISDRVFNDTDVSIILERRFNQCKIENRINKKDVDKNMASILKDDGYKLQDNVFVKTFKTNGTCDDLKEKYQENKVDFKLKGDSVKEVEVNQEYKDDGFLDNKLKDKVLISNNVDEEKIGEYYVIYTLKKDILNKYLVRKVVVKDTTKPVITLNQNQTITLNVGSKYNEPGYTASDNYDGDIMDNVVVESNVDTSKEGEYNVVYKVKDSSGNEFEINRKVVVKAKTNYVSSNVSGLTYINGILIVNKKYGLPKDYNPGVNKEANEALKRMQADASAIGLDLKLVSGFRSYNTQYNLYNNYVRINGQAKADTFSARPGYSEHQTGLAFDVGSTKGSFANTAESKWLEQNCHLYGFIIRYPKGKTSITGYIYEPWHIRYLGVDTATKVKQTGLTLEEYLGIN
;
A
#
# COMPACT_ATOMS: atom_id res chain seq x y z
N MET A 1 -40.99 -21.10 -85.55
CA MET A 1 -42.09 -20.39 -86.24
C MET A 1 -43.07 -21.29 -87.02
N LYS A 2 -42.69 -22.51 -87.46
CA LYS A 2 -43.61 -23.45 -88.17
C LYS A 2 -44.62 -24.21 -87.28
N LEU A 3 -44.36 -24.42 -85.98
CA LEU A 3 -45.32 -25.07 -85.06
C LEU A 3 -46.50 -24.18 -84.63
N LEU A 4 -46.35 -22.86 -84.68
CA LEU A 4 -47.36 -21.91 -84.14
C LEU A 4 -48.53 -21.66 -85.10
N LYS A 5 -48.41 -22.01 -86.40
CA LYS A 5 -49.47 -21.81 -87.41
C LYS A 5 -50.63 -22.81 -87.31
N LYS A 6 -50.51 -23.90 -86.54
CA LYS A 6 -51.53 -24.96 -86.42
C LYS A 6 -52.40 -24.86 -85.15
N ILE A 7 -52.07 -23.93 -84.25
CA ILE A 7 -52.76 -23.76 -82.96
C ILE A 7 -53.69 -22.56 -83.10
N GLY A 8 -55.00 -22.81 -83.18
CA GLY A 8 -56.00 -21.74 -83.28
C GLY A 8 -55.85 -20.72 -82.15
N LYS A 9 -56.10 -19.44 -82.44
CA LYS A 9 -55.86 -18.27 -81.56
C LYS A 9 -56.28 -18.50 -80.09
N LYS A 10 -57.42 -19.16 -79.85
CA LYS A 10 -57.91 -19.51 -78.49
C LYS A 10 -56.99 -20.49 -77.73
N LYS A 11 -56.48 -21.55 -78.38
CA LYS A 11 -55.57 -22.53 -77.74
C LYS A 11 -54.20 -21.91 -77.45
N LEU A 12 -53.73 -21.00 -78.31
CA LEU A 12 -52.46 -20.30 -78.10
C LEU A 12 -52.52 -19.35 -76.90
N ILE A 13 -53.64 -18.61 -76.74
CA ILE A 13 -53.88 -17.75 -75.58
C ILE A 13 -53.95 -18.56 -74.28
N LEU A 14 -54.59 -19.73 -74.29
CA LEU A 14 -54.66 -20.61 -73.11
C LEU A 14 -53.27 -21.13 -72.69
N ILE A 15 -52.45 -21.57 -73.65
CA ILE A 15 -51.07 -22.04 -73.36
C ILE A 15 -50.21 -20.91 -72.81
N ILE A 16 -50.30 -19.70 -73.37
CA ILE A 16 -49.59 -18.52 -72.86
C ILE A 16 -50.09 -18.17 -71.45
N SER A 17 -51.40 -18.20 -71.19
CA SER A 17 -51.97 -17.95 -69.86
C SER A 17 -51.48 -18.95 -68.81
N VAL A 18 -51.43 -20.25 -69.15
CA VAL A 18 -50.91 -21.29 -68.25
C VAL A 18 -49.41 -21.13 -68.01
N LEU A 19 -48.63 -20.79 -69.03
CA LEU A 19 -47.20 -20.49 -68.89
C LEU A 19 -46.95 -19.25 -68.03
N VAL A 20 -47.72 -18.18 -68.23
CA VAL A 20 -47.64 -16.96 -67.39
C VAL A 20 -48.00 -17.29 -65.95
N PHE A 21 -49.03 -18.10 -65.71
CA PHE A 21 -49.43 -18.53 -64.38
C PHE A 21 -48.35 -19.41 -63.71
N LEU A 22 -47.75 -20.35 -64.44
CA LEU A 22 -46.62 -21.15 -63.97
C LEU A 22 -45.39 -20.28 -63.67
N VAL A 23 -45.10 -19.28 -64.50
CA VAL A 23 -44.00 -18.34 -64.26
C VAL A 23 -44.28 -17.47 -63.03
N ILE A 24 -45.52 -17.02 -62.83
CA ILE A 24 -45.92 -16.29 -61.61
C ILE A 24 -45.81 -17.18 -60.37
N ILE A 25 -46.22 -18.45 -60.45
CA ILE A 25 -46.06 -19.42 -59.35
C ILE A 25 -44.58 -19.67 -59.07
N ILE A 26 -43.76 -19.90 -60.10
CA ILE A 26 -42.32 -20.13 -59.96
C ILE A 26 -41.63 -18.90 -59.37
N LEU A 27 -41.93 -17.70 -59.86
CA LEU A 27 -41.39 -16.46 -59.31
C LEU A 27 -41.87 -16.24 -57.87
N GLY A 28 -43.15 -16.50 -57.59
CA GLY A 28 -43.71 -16.46 -56.25
C GLY A 28 -43.02 -17.44 -55.29
N LEU A 29 -42.75 -18.66 -55.73
CA LEU A 29 -42.00 -19.67 -54.98
C LEU A 29 -40.53 -19.24 -54.78
N ILE A 30 -39.86 -18.73 -55.81
CA ILE A 30 -38.48 -18.23 -55.71
C ILE A 30 -38.40 -17.09 -54.69
N PHE A 31 -39.33 -16.13 -54.73
CA PHE A 31 -39.39 -15.06 -53.74
C PHE A 31 -39.76 -15.58 -52.35
N TYR A 32 -40.65 -16.57 -52.26
CA TYR A 32 -41.04 -17.18 -50.99
C TYR A 32 -39.91 -17.99 -50.34
N PHE A 33 -39.02 -18.61 -51.11
CA PHE A 33 -37.86 -19.35 -50.60
C PHE A 33 -36.61 -18.51 -50.40
N LYS A 34 -36.62 -17.21 -50.73
CA LYS A 34 -35.48 -16.33 -50.44
C LYS A 34 -35.28 -16.23 -48.92
N PRO A 35 -34.05 -16.43 -48.42
CA PRO A 35 -33.77 -16.27 -47.00
C PRO A 35 -33.95 -14.82 -46.56
N LEU A 36 -34.52 -14.63 -45.37
CA LEU A 36 -34.62 -13.30 -44.76
C LEU A 36 -33.32 -12.98 -44.06
N LYS A 37 -32.88 -11.73 -44.15
CA LYS A 37 -31.72 -11.23 -43.42
C LYS A 37 -32.16 -10.22 -42.38
N ILE A 38 -31.63 -10.36 -41.17
CA ILE A 38 -31.75 -9.38 -40.09
C ILE A 38 -30.33 -8.97 -39.71
N SER A 39 -30.12 -7.66 -39.51
CA SER A 39 -28.88 -7.12 -38.96
C SER A 39 -29.16 -6.60 -37.57
N ASP A 40 -28.29 -6.94 -36.62
CA ASP A 40 -28.38 -6.47 -35.25
C ASP A 40 -27.01 -6.50 -34.57
N ARG A 41 -26.92 -6.07 -33.31
CA ARG A 41 -25.66 -6.06 -32.55
C ARG A 41 -25.66 -7.10 -31.44
N VAL A 42 -24.52 -7.75 -31.21
CA VAL A 42 -24.40 -8.82 -30.19
C VAL A 42 -23.57 -8.40 -28.98
N PHE A 43 -22.50 -7.63 -29.18
CA PHE A 43 -21.57 -7.22 -28.12
C PHE A 43 -21.22 -5.75 -28.24
N ASN A 44 -21.58 -4.89 -27.28
CA ASN A 44 -21.14 -3.47 -27.19
C ASN A 44 -20.89 -2.80 -28.58
N ASP A 45 -21.78 -3.03 -29.54
CA ASP A 45 -21.73 -2.59 -30.95
C ASP A 45 -21.13 -3.47 -32.08
N THR A 46 -20.83 -4.74 -31.85
CA THR A 46 -20.42 -5.70 -32.91
C THR A 46 -21.60 -6.11 -33.79
N ASP A 47 -21.51 -5.83 -35.09
CA ASP A 47 -22.55 -6.19 -36.07
C ASP A 47 -22.64 -7.70 -36.28
N VAL A 48 -23.88 -8.19 -36.30
CA VAL A 48 -24.23 -9.59 -36.52
C VAL A 48 -25.29 -9.68 -37.60
N SER A 49 -25.04 -10.60 -38.53
CA SER A 49 -26.00 -10.97 -39.57
C SER A 49 -26.71 -12.25 -39.16
N ILE A 50 -28.04 -12.20 -39.11
CA ILE A 50 -28.91 -13.34 -38.86
C ILE A 50 -29.56 -13.71 -40.20
N ILE A 51 -29.36 -14.94 -40.64
CA ILE A 51 -29.97 -15.49 -41.85
C ILE A 51 -31.07 -16.47 -41.42
N LEU A 52 -32.30 -16.22 -41.90
CA LEU A 52 -33.46 -17.06 -41.67
C LEU A 52 -33.80 -17.82 -42.95
N GLU A 53 -33.51 -19.11 -42.97
CA GLU A 53 -33.86 -20.02 -44.05
C GLU A 53 -35.24 -20.63 -43.81
N ARG A 54 -36.18 -20.35 -44.71
CA ARG A 54 -37.57 -20.83 -44.63
C ARG A 54 -37.66 -22.33 -44.86
N ARG A 55 -38.32 -23.05 -43.95
CA ARG A 55 -38.73 -24.45 -44.07
C ARG A 55 -40.22 -24.56 -43.71
N PHE A 56 -40.91 -25.61 -44.16
CA PHE A 56 -42.33 -25.81 -43.82
C PHE A 56 -42.51 -25.86 -42.28
N ASN A 57 -43.18 -24.85 -41.72
CA ASN A 57 -43.44 -24.64 -40.28
C ASN A 57 -42.21 -24.62 -39.34
N GLN A 58 -41.02 -24.43 -39.89
CA GLN A 58 -39.77 -24.29 -39.13
C GLN A 58 -38.89 -23.22 -39.74
N CYS A 59 -38.08 -22.56 -38.92
CA CYS A 59 -37.06 -21.64 -39.39
C CYS A 59 -35.68 -22.14 -39.00
N LYS A 60 -34.76 -22.26 -39.97
CA LYS A 60 -33.35 -22.49 -39.69
C LYS A 60 -32.68 -21.12 -39.55
N ILE A 61 -32.02 -20.90 -38.43
CA ILE A 61 -31.38 -19.65 -38.06
C ILE A 61 -29.87 -19.85 -38.16
N GLU A 62 -29.18 -18.93 -38.83
CA GLU A 62 -27.73 -18.86 -38.89
C GLU A 62 -27.25 -17.47 -38.45
N ASN A 63 -26.59 -17.42 -37.30
CA ASN A 63 -25.98 -16.20 -36.77
C ASN A 63 -24.52 -16.16 -37.23
N ARG A 64 -24.11 -15.02 -37.81
CA ARG A 64 -22.76 -14.81 -38.36
C ARG A 64 -22.12 -13.55 -37.78
N ILE A 65 -20.91 -13.69 -37.26
CA ILE A 65 -20.10 -12.60 -36.67
C ILE A 65 -18.70 -12.65 -37.29
N ASN A 66 -18.21 -11.55 -37.88
CA ASN A 66 -16.85 -11.59 -38.44
C ASN A 66 -15.82 -11.59 -37.31
N LYS A 67 -14.81 -12.46 -37.40
CA LYS A 67 -13.72 -12.56 -36.42
C LYS A 67 -12.96 -11.24 -36.22
N LYS A 68 -12.83 -10.43 -37.28
CA LYS A 68 -12.15 -9.11 -37.21
C LYS A 68 -12.85 -8.14 -36.24
N ASP A 69 -14.14 -8.34 -36.02
CA ASP A 69 -14.96 -7.51 -35.14
C ASP A 69 -15.03 -8.13 -33.72
N VAL A 70 -14.23 -9.17 -33.45
CA VAL A 70 -14.25 -9.97 -32.22
C VAL A 70 -12.88 -9.96 -31.53
N ASP A 71 -12.81 -9.41 -30.32
CA ASP A 71 -11.62 -9.48 -29.46
C ASP A 71 -11.27 -10.94 -29.07
N LYS A 72 -9.98 -11.21 -28.77
CA LYS A 72 -9.48 -12.55 -28.39
C LYS A 72 -10.26 -13.19 -27.25
N ASN A 73 -10.64 -12.43 -26.22
CA ASN A 73 -11.35 -12.96 -25.07
C ASN A 73 -12.82 -13.26 -25.39
N MET A 74 -13.41 -12.48 -26.29
CA MET A 74 -14.77 -12.68 -26.79
C MET A 74 -14.91 -13.93 -27.65
N ALA A 75 -13.85 -14.32 -28.35
CA ALA A 75 -13.81 -15.56 -29.11
C ALA A 75 -14.02 -16.82 -28.24
N SER A 76 -13.60 -16.80 -26.96
CA SER A 76 -13.84 -17.92 -26.05
C SER A 76 -15.32 -18.03 -25.68
N ILE A 77 -15.93 -16.91 -25.28
CA ILE A 77 -17.35 -16.83 -24.91
C ILE A 77 -18.24 -17.31 -26.07
N LEU A 78 -17.92 -16.91 -27.30
CA LEU A 78 -18.67 -17.34 -28.48
C LEU A 78 -18.59 -18.85 -28.70
N LYS A 79 -17.43 -19.47 -28.48
CA LYS A 79 -17.28 -20.93 -28.57
C LYS A 79 -18.12 -21.64 -27.52
N ASP A 80 -18.15 -21.13 -26.30
CA ASP A 80 -18.95 -21.70 -25.20
C ASP A 80 -20.46 -21.56 -25.48
N ASP A 81 -20.88 -20.49 -26.17
CA ASP A 81 -22.26 -20.35 -26.66
C ASP A 81 -22.54 -21.18 -27.93
N GLY A 82 -21.59 -22.00 -28.39
CA GLY A 82 -21.77 -22.94 -29.50
C GLY A 82 -21.54 -22.35 -30.89
N TYR A 83 -20.93 -21.15 -31.01
CA TYR A 83 -20.43 -20.66 -32.28
C TYR A 83 -19.18 -21.43 -32.70
N LYS A 84 -19.06 -21.74 -33.98
CA LYS A 84 -17.90 -22.37 -34.59
C LYS A 84 -17.22 -21.38 -35.53
N LEU A 85 -15.91 -21.26 -35.45
CA LEU A 85 -15.14 -20.43 -36.37
C LEU A 85 -14.99 -21.13 -37.72
N GLN A 86 -15.46 -20.50 -38.79
CA GLN A 86 -15.39 -20.98 -40.17
C GLN A 86 -14.99 -19.80 -41.06
N ASP A 87 -13.87 -19.88 -41.78
CA ASP A 87 -13.42 -18.86 -42.73
C ASP A 87 -13.44 -17.42 -42.18
N ASN A 88 -12.86 -17.22 -40.99
CA ASN A 88 -12.86 -15.94 -40.26
C ASN A 88 -14.25 -15.40 -39.85
N VAL A 89 -15.26 -16.25 -39.78
CA VAL A 89 -16.61 -15.92 -39.31
C VAL A 89 -17.01 -16.90 -38.21
N PHE A 90 -17.48 -16.40 -37.08
CA PHE A 90 -18.14 -17.22 -36.07
C PHE A 90 -19.57 -17.50 -36.53
N VAL A 91 -19.92 -18.77 -36.64
CA VAL A 91 -21.23 -19.25 -37.12
C VAL A 91 -21.90 -20.11 -36.07
N LYS A 92 -23.15 -19.80 -35.74
CA LYS A 92 -24.04 -20.65 -34.92
C LYS A 92 -25.32 -20.92 -35.69
N THR A 93 -25.67 -22.20 -35.82
CA THR A 93 -26.83 -22.65 -36.58
C THR A 93 -27.74 -23.50 -35.72
N PHE A 94 -29.04 -23.19 -35.71
CA PHE A 94 -30.04 -23.96 -34.97
C PHE A 94 -31.43 -23.80 -35.61
N LYS A 95 -32.43 -24.54 -35.12
CA LYS A 95 -33.80 -24.53 -35.63
C LYS A 95 -34.77 -24.09 -34.55
N THR A 96 -35.84 -23.41 -34.95
CA THR A 96 -36.95 -23.02 -34.08
C THR A 96 -38.28 -23.44 -34.70
N ASN A 97 -39.31 -23.60 -33.86
CA ASN A 97 -40.69 -23.84 -34.30
C ASN A 97 -41.33 -22.52 -34.73
N GLY A 98 -42.22 -22.56 -35.73
CA GLY A 98 -42.90 -21.38 -36.27
C GLY A 98 -42.32 -20.90 -37.61
N THR A 99 -42.99 -19.95 -38.26
CA THR A 99 -42.52 -19.41 -39.55
C THR A 99 -41.42 -18.37 -39.35
N CYS A 100 -40.53 -18.20 -40.35
CA CYS A 100 -39.47 -17.19 -40.26
C CYS A 100 -40.01 -15.75 -40.23
N ASP A 101 -41.21 -15.50 -40.75
CA ASP A 101 -41.82 -14.17 -40.74
C ASP A 101 -42.31 -13.82 -39.32
N ASP A 102 -43.03 -14.73 -38.67
CA ASP A 102 -43.47 -14.55 -37.27
C ASP A 102 -42.29 -14.36 -36.32
N LEU A 103 -41.22 -15.14 -36.52
CA LEU A 103 -40.00 -15.04 -35.73
C LEU A 103 -39.30 -13.70 -35.93
N LYS A 104 -39.27 -13.19 -37.18
CA LYS A 104 -38.69 -11.89 -37.49
C LYS A 104 -39.48 -10.76 -36.83
N GLU A 105 -40.82 -10.80 -36.90
CA GLU A 105 -41.69 -9.82 -36.27
C GLU A 105 -41.51 -9.84 -34.75
N LYS A 106 -41.65 -11.02 -34.12
CA LYS A 106 -41.43 -11.21 -32.68
C LYS A 106 -40.05 -10.72 -32.24
N TYR A 107 -39.01 -10.94 -33.05
CA TYR A 107 -37.66 -10.46 -32.76
C TYR A 107 -37.55 -8.93 -32.78
N GLN A 108 -38.17 -8.27 -33.75
CA GLN A 108 -38.18 -6.81 -33.84
C GLN A 108 -38.98 -6.17 -32.71
N GLU A 109 -40.14 -6.73 -32.37
CA GLU A 109 -40.98 -6.25 -31.26
C GLU A 109 -40.30 -6.40 -29.89
N ASN A 110 -39.54 -7.49 -29.70
CA ASN A 110 -38.84 -7.77 -28.45
C ASN A 110 -37.40 -7.22 -28.42
N LYS A 111 -37.09 -6.23 -29.26
CA LYS A 111 -35.78 -5.58 -29.26
C LYS A 111 -35.61 -4.81 -27.96
N VAL A 112 -34.57 -5.17 -27.20
CA VAL A 112 -34.26 -4.57 -25.90
C VAL A 112 -33.02 -3.70 -26.04
N ASP A 113 -33.05 -2.50 -25.45
CA ASP A 113 -31.89 -1.62 -25.33
C ASP A 113 -31.00 -2.07 -24.15
N PHE A 114 -30.22 -3.13 -24.38
CA PHE A 114 -29.32 -3.70 -23.39
C PHE A 114 -27.96 -3.00 -23.45
N LYS A 115 -27.65 -2.18 -22.44
CA LYS A 115 -26.44 -1.32 -22.39
C LYS A 115 -25.77 -1.37 -21.03
N LEU A 116 -24.44 -1.26 -21.03
CA LEU A 116 -23.65 -1.10 -19.80
C LEU A 116 -24.03 0.20 -19.09
N LYS A 117 -23.99 0.16 -17.76
CA LYS A 117 -24.04 1.36 -16.94
C LYS A 117 -22.61 1.79 -16.68
N GLY A 118 -22.23 2.99 -17.10
CA GLY A 118 -20.84 3.45 -17.00
C GLY A 118 -19.93 2.83 -18.08
N ASP A 119 -18.63 2.90 -17.85
CA ASP A 119 -17.62 2.62 -18.87
C ASP A 119 -17.49 1.13 -19.21
N SER A 120 -17.09 0.86 -20.46
CA SER A 120 -16.76 -0.48 -20.94
C SER A 120 -15.36 -0.93 -20.55
N VAL A 121 -14.50 0.00 -20.10
CA VAL A 121 -13.17 -0.27 -19.55
C VAL A 121 -13.08 0.40 -18.19
N LYS A 122 -12.69 -0.36 -17.16
CA LYS A 122 -12.38 0.14 -15.83
C LYS A 122 -10.94 -0.20 -15.49
N GLU A 123 -10.26 0.72 -14.83
CA GLU A 123 -8.96 0.47 -14.22
C GLU A 123 -9.15 0.33 -12.71
N VAL A 124 -8.47 -0.64 -12.12
CA VAL A 124 -8.53 -0.95 -10.69
C VAL A 124 -7.10 -1.08 -10.20
N GLU A 125 -6.84 -0.51 -9.04
CA GLU A 125 -5.57 -0.71 -8.35
C GLU A 125 -5.54 -2.10 -7.71
N VAL A 126 -4.43 -2.81 -7.82
CA VAL A 126 -4.28 -4.12 -7.20
C VAL A 126 -4.55 -4.05 -5.70
N ASN A 127 -5.20 -5.10 -5.16
CA ASN A 127 -5.66 -5.20 -3.77
C ASN A 127 -6.74 -4.17 -3.37
N GLN A 128 -7.32 -3.42 -4.32
CA GLN A 128 -8.52 -2.61 -4.08
C GLN A 128 -9.78 -3.31 -4.56
N GLU A 129 -10.86 -3.16 -3.79
CA GLU A 129 -12.17 -3.74 -4.10
C GLU A 129 -12.72 -3.18 -5.42
N TYR A 130 -13.03 -4.06 -6.36
CA TYR A 130 -13.70 -3.73 -7.60
C TYR A 130 -15.22 -3.87 -7.43
N LYS A 131 -15.91 -2.74 -7.54
CA LYS A 131 -17.36 -2.69 -7.58
C LYS A 131 -17.88 -2.51 -8.99
N ASP A 132 -18.62 -3.51 -9.45
CA ASP A 132 -19.21 -3.51 -10.78
C ASP A 132 -20.44 -2.56 -10.88
N ASP A 133 -20.43 -1.68 -11.90
CA ASP A 133 -21.52 -0.73 -12.15
C ASP A 133 -22.80 -1.39 -12.72
N GLY A 134 -22.70 -2.63 -13.23
CA GLY A 134 -23.80 -3.32 -13.87
C GLY A 134 -24.20 -2.77 -15.26
N PHE A 135 -25.50 -2.89 -15.55
CA PHE A 135 -26.16 -2.47 -16.79
C PHE A 135 -27.38 -1.58 -16.48
N LEU A 136 -27.88 -0.83 -17.48
CA LEU A 136 -28.85 0.25 -17.26
C LEU A 136 -30.29 -0.21 -16.91
N ASP A 137 -30.75 -1.34 -17.45
CA ASP A 137 -32.15 -1.78 -17.28
C ASP A 137 -32.34 -2.78 -16.14
N ASN A 138 -32.66 -2.28 -14.96
CA ASN A 138 -32.90 -3.09 -13.76
C ASN A 138 -34.05 -4.12 -13.92
N LYS A 139 -34.99 -3.93 -14.86
CA LYS A 139 -36.08 -4.90 -15.10
C LYS A 139 -35.58 -6.21 -15.71
N LEU A 140 -34.35 -6.21 -16.26
CA LEU A 140 -33.72 -7.39 -16.85
C LEU A 140 -32.87 -8.18 -15.84
N LYS A 141 -32.77 -7.73 -14.57
CA LYS A 141 -31.85 -8.30 -13.59
C LYS A 141 -31.99 -9.82 -13.42
N ASP A 142 -33.22 -10.33 -13.39
CA ASP A 142 -33.48 -11.76 -13.22
C ASP A 142 -33.34 -12.57 -14.52
N LYS A 143 -33.10 -11.90 -15.65
CA LYS A 143 -32.97 -12.50 -17.00
C LYS A 143 -31.53 -12.49 -17.51
N VAL A 144 -30.63 -11.81 -16.80
CA VAL A 144 -29.23 -11.62 -17.21
C VAL A 144 -28.34 -12.52 -16.36
N LEU A 145 -27.58 -13.38 -17.03
CA LEU A 145 -26.52 -14.17 -16.39
C LEU A 145 -25.26 -13.32 -16.32
N ILE A 146 -24.64 -13.26 -15.14
CA ILE A 146 -23.41 -12.48 -14.91
C ILE A 146 -22.26 -13.46 -14.68
N SER A 147 -21.22 -13.35 -15.49
CA SER A 147 -19.94 -14.03 -15.28
C SER A 147 -18.89 -12.98 -14.97
N ASN A 148 -18.27 -13.08 -13.80
CA ASN A 148 -17.22 -12.18 -13.35
C ASN A 148 -15.97 -13.01 -13.00
N ASN A 149 -14.85 -12.73 -13.64
CA ASN A 149 -13.57 -13.38 -13.37
C ASN A 149 -12.49 -12.41 -12.87
N VAL A 150 -12.87 -11.21 -12.41
CA VAL A 150 -11.93 -10.22 -11.89
C VAL A 150 -11.23 -10.78 -10.65
N ASP A 151 -9.90 -10.78 -10.70
CA ASP A 151 -9.01 -11.13 -9.59
C ASP A 151 -8.23 -9.88 -9.19
N GLU A 152 -8.65 -9.26 -8.08
CA GLU A 152 -8.12 -7.98 -7.58
C GLU A 152 -6.70 -8.13 -7.02
N GLU A 153 -6.26 -9.35 -6.71
CA GLU A 153 -4.94 -9.64 -6.14
C GLU A 153 -3.86 -9.86 -7.22
N LYS A 154 -4.25 -9.91 -8.49
CA LYS A 154 -3.35 -10.21 -9.61
C LYS A 154 -3.44 -9.15 -10.70
N ILE A 155 -2.32 -8.52 -11.02
CA ILE A 155 -2.22 -7.62 -12.17
C ILE A 155 -2.60 -8.37 -13.46
N GLY A 156 -3.43 -7.75 -14.29
CA GLY A 156 -3.90 -8.36 -15.53
C GLY A 156 -5.18 -7.74 -16.09
N GLU A 157 -5.66 -8.36 -17.16
CA GLU A 157 -6.92 -7.99 -17.79
C GLU A 157 -8.00 -9.03 -17.49
N TYR A 158 -9.12 -8.56 -16.96
CA TYR A 158 -10.27 -9.37 -16.56
C TYR A 158 -11.56 -8.84 -17.18
N TYR A 159 -12.63 -9.62 -17.03
CA TYR A 159 -13.88 -9.40 -17.76
C TYR A 159 -15.10 -9.67 -16.89
N VAL A 160 -16.03 -8.71 -16.90
CA VAL A 160 -17.41 -8.92 -16.47
C VAL A 160 -18.29 -9.05 -17.70
N ILE A 161 -18.99 -10.17 -17.80
CA ILE A 161 -19.81 -10.53 -18.96
C ILE A 161 -21.26 -10.67 -18.51
N TYR A 162 -22.14 -9.90 -19.13
CA TYR A 162 -23.57 -9.99 -18.92
C TYR A 162 -24.21 -10.64 -20.14
N THR A 163 -24.89 -11.77 -19.94
CA THR A 163 -25.55 -12.52 -21.00
C THR A 163 -27.05 -12.46 -20.83
N LEU A 164 -27.73 -11.80 -21.76
CA LEU A 164 -29.17 -11.84 -21.89
C LEU A 164 -29.56 -12.92 -22.91
N LYS A 165 -30.03 -14.06 -22.41
CA LYS A 165 -30.47 -15.17 -23.26
C LYS A 165 -31.74 -14.81 -24.02
N LYS A 166 -31.79 -15.14 -25.32
CA LYS A 166 -32.93 -14.88 -26.20
C LYS A 166 -33.16 -16.06 -27.14
N ASP A 167 -34.37 -16.15 -27.70
CA ASP A 167 -34.79 -17.25 -28.60
C ASP A 167 -33.93 -17.34 -29.88
N ILE A 168 -33.49 -16.20 -30.42
CA ILE A 168 -32.78 -16.11 -31.72
C ILE A 168 -31.32 -15.71 -31.54
N LEU A 169 -31.06 -14.71 -30.71
CA LEU A 169 -29.73 -14.13 -30.59
C LEU A 169 -29.49 -13.62 -29.18
N ASN A 170 -28.63 -14.32 -28.44
CA ASN A 170 -28.14 -13.86 -27.16
C ASN A 170 -27.50 -12.47 -27.30
N LYS A 171 -27.72 -11.61 -26.32
CA LYS A 171 -27.09 -10.29 -26.24
C LYS A 171 -26.05 -10.31 -25.12
N TYR A 172 -24.92 -9.67 -25.37
CA TYR A 172 -23.81 -9.64 -24.46
C TYR A 172 -23.38 -8.20 -24.21
N LEU A 173 -23.06 -7.92 -22.95
CA LEU A 173 -22.30 -6.75 -22.57
C LEU A 173 -21.01 -7.23 -21.93
N VAL A 174 -19.90 -6.58 -22.27
CA VAL A 174 -18.58 -6.93 -21.76
C VAL A 174 -17.94 -5.70 -21.17
N ARG A 175 -17.55 -5.77 -19.90
CA ARG A 175 -16.69 -4.78 -19.27
C ARG A 175 -15.31 -5.38 -19.08
N LYS A 176 -14.30 -4.70 -19.64
CA LYS A 176 -12.89 -5.00 -19.39
C LYS A 176 -12.47 -4.31 -18.10
N VAL A 177 -11.84 -5.04 -17.20
CA VAL A 177 -11.27 -4.53 -15.96
C VAL A 177 -9.77 -4.75 -16.01
N VAL A 178 -9.00 -3.67 -15.95
CA VAL A 178 -7.54 -3.71 -15.96
C VAL A 178 -7.06 -3.51 -14.53
N VAL A 179 -6.57 -4.57 -13.90
CA VAL A 179 -5.94 -4.50 -12.59
C VAL A 179 -4.47 -4.18 -12.83
N LYS A 180 -4.01 -3.06 -12.26
CA LYS A 180 -2.63 -2.59 -12.35
C LYS A 180 -2.19 -2.07 -11.00
N ASP A 181 -0.89 -1.91 -10.86
CA ASP A 181 -0.29 -1.34 -9.66
C ASP A 181 0.33 0.00 -10.02
N THR A 182 -0.19 1.06 -9.39
CA THR A 182 0.20 2.47 -9.60
C THR A 182 0.60 3.15 -8.30
N THR A 183 0.48 2.43 -7.20
CA THR A 183 0.87 2.89 -5.88
C THR A 183 2.40 2.90 -5.80
N LYS A 184 2.96 3.92 -5.17
CA LYS A 184 4.40 4.04 -5.03
C LYS A 184 4.88 3.21 -3.82
N PRO A 185 6.09 2.66 -3.89
CA PRO A 185 6.73 2.05 -2.74
C PRO A 185 6.99 3.08 -1.63
N VAL A 186 7.21 2.60 -0.40
CA VAL A 186 7.49 3.43 0.77
C VAL A 186 8.81 3.01 1.41
N ILE A 187 9.70 3.97 1.68
CA ILE A 187 10.89 3.79 2.52
C ILE A 187 10.64 4.42 3.89
N THR A 188 10.87 3.66 4.95
CA THR A 188 10.85 4.16 6.33
C THR A 188 12.28 4.20 6.89
N LEU A 189 12.76 5.39 7.23
CA LEU A 189 14.07 5.58 7.85
C LEU A 189 14.04 5.15 9.32
N ASN A 190 15.04 4.37 9.74
CA ASN A 190 15.23 4.09 11.17
C ASN A 190 15.77 5.35 11.86
N GLN A 191 15.28 5.69 13.05
CA GLN A 191 15.68 6.92 13.77
C GLN A 191 15.38 8.22 12.99
N ASN A 192 15.98 9.33 13.44
CA ASN A 192 15.67 10.66 12.91
C ASN A 192 16.15 10.84 11.46
N GLN A 193 15.36 11.59 10.70
CA GLN A 193 15.71 12.03 9.34
C GLN A 193 16.87 13.06 9.33
N THR A 194 17.18 13.68 10.47
CA THR A 194 18.35 14.55 10.64
C THR A 194 19.28 14.00 11.72
N ILE A 195 20.55 13.86 11.39
CA ILE A 195 21.63 13.46 12.30
C ILE A 195 22.61 14.61 12.42
N THR A 196 23.01 14.96 13.64
CA THR A 196 24.06 15.95 13.87
C THR A 196 25.30 15.24 14.41
N LEU A 197 26.45 15.53 13.80
CA LEU A 197 27.76 15.02 14.17
C LEU A 197 28.73 16.18 14.40
N ASN A 198 29.81 15.93 15.15
CA ASN A 198 30.93 16.85 15.22
C ASN A 198 31.96 16.47 14.14
N VAL A 199 32.80 17.42 13.75
CA VAL A 199 33.94 17.16 12.85
C VAL A 199 34.79 16.00 13.38
N GLY A 200 35.04 15.02 12.52
CA GLY A 200 35.81 13.81 12.79
C GLY A 200 35.02 12.66 13.41
N SER A 201 33.75 12.86 13.79
CA SER A 201 32.91 11.75 14.27
C SER A 201 32.64 10.73 13.16
N LYS A 202 32.51 9.45 13.52
CA LYS A 202 32.13 8.40 12.57
C LYS A 202 30.63 8.46 12.27
N TYR A 203 30.27 8.52 11.00
CA TYR A 203 28.89 8.29 10.57
C TYR A 203 28.60 6.78 10.49
N ASN A 204 27.61 6.32 11.24
CA ASN A 204 27.08 4.96 11.11
C ASN A 204 25.62 5.07 10.65
N GLU A 205 25.31 4.44 9.52
CA GLU A 205 23.99 4.42 8.91
C GLU A 205 22.98 3.72 9.87
N PRO A 206 21.92 4.42 10.33
CA PRO A 206 20.90 3.83 11.22
C PRO A 206 20.05 2.71 10.60
N GLY A 207 20.05 2.58 9.28
CA GLY A 207 19.23 1.65 8.52
C GLY A 207 17.87 2.24 8.11
N TYR A 208 17.10 1.42 7.42
CA TYR A 208 15.80 1.72 6.83
C TYR A 208 15.05 0.41 6.51
N THR A 209 13.76 0.51 6.20
CA THR A 209 12.93 -0.56 5.63
C THR A 209 12.25 -0.06 4.36
N ALA A 210 11.89 -0.94 3.42
CA ALA A 210 11.15 -0.58 2.23
C ALA A 210 10.07 -1.61 1.90
N SER A 211 8.87 -1.13 1.55
CA SER A 211 7.75 -2.02 1.20
C SER A 211 6.82 -1.39 0.17
N ASP A 212 6.06 -2.24 -0.51
CA ASP A 212 5.05 -1.88 -1.49
C ASP A 212 3.75 -2.70 -1.29
N ASN A 213 2.60 -2.21 -1.76
CA ASN A 213 1.30 -2.87 -1.65
C ASN A 213 1.20 -4.17 -2.48
N TYR A 214 1.93 -4.27 -3.58
CA TYR A 214 1.92 -5.45 -4.45
C TYR A 214 3.15 -6.34 -4.23
N ASP A 215 4.35 -5.75 -4.21
CA ASP A 215 5.59 -6.51 -4.08
C ASP A 215 5.93 -6.94 -2.65
N GLY A 216 5.28 -6.35 -1.63
CA GLY A 216 5.57 -6.64 -0.23
C GLY A 216 6.90 -6.04 0.23
N ASP A 217 7.81 -6.84 0.78
CA ASP A 217 9.14 -6.38 1.21
C ASP A 217 10.09 -6.26 0.02
N ILE A 218 10.60 -5.06 -0.19
CA ILE A 218 11.51 -4.72 -1.30
C ILE A 218 12.81 -4.08 -0.81
N MET A 219 13.23 -4.41 0.43
CA MET A 219 14.46 -3.86 1.02
C MET A 219 15.69 -4.06 0.14
N ASP A 220 15.80 -5.21 -0.53
CA ASP A 220 16.94 -5.54 -1.39
C ASP A 220 17.01 -4.71 -2.69
N ASN A 221 15.91 -4.02 -3.04
CA ASN A 221 15.84 -3.15 -4.21
C ASN A 221 16.26 -1.71 -3.92
N VAL A 222 16.54 -1.37 -2.65
CA VAL A 222 16.93 0.00 -2.28
C VAL A 222 18.36 0.30 -2.70
N VAL A 223 18.52 1.38 -3.45
CA VAL A 223 19.82 1.96 -3.80
C VAL A 223 20.11 3.12 -2.84
N VAL A 224 21.28 3.08 -2.20
CA VAL A 224 21.72 4.11 -1.24
C VAL A 224 22.92 4.86 -1.78
N GLU A 225 22.78 6.18 -1.88
CA GLU A 225 23.85 7.09 -2.30
C GLU A 225 24.17 8.05 -1.14
N SER A 226 25.44 8.10 -0.72
CA SER A 226 25.87 8.95 0.41
C SER A 226 27.02 9.83 0.00
N ASN A 227 26.92 11.12 0.32
CA ASN A 227 28.01 12.09 0.17
C ASN A 227 28.57 12.58 1.51
N VAL A 228 28.27 11.89 2.62
CA VAL A 228 28.62 12.32 3.98
C VAL A 228 30.14 12.38 4.16
N ASP A 229 30.66 13.60 4.35
CA ASP A 229 32.06 13.86 4.72
C ASP A 229 32.11 14.44 6.14
N THR A 230 32.44 13.60 7.13
CA THR A 230 32.52 14.05 8.52
C THR A 230 33.81 14.79 8.86
N SER A 231 34.76 14.91 7.93
CA SER A 231 36.02 15.66 8.16
C SER A 231 35.85 17.17 8.03
N LYS A 232 34.74 17.63 7.46
CA LYS A 232 34.45 19.04 7.20
C LYS A 232 33.07 19.40 7.71
N GLU A 233 32.96 20.60 8.26
CA GLU A 233 31.67 21.19 8.61
C GLU A 233 30.80 21.37 7.37
N GLY A 234 29.51 21.09 7.51
CA GLY A 234 28.58 21.19 6.40
C GLY A 234 27.33 20.34 6.59
N GLU A 235 26.42 20.47 5.62
CA GLU A 235 25.26 19.61 5.50
C GLU A 235 25.48 18.62 4.35
N TYR A 236 25.23 17.35 4.63
CA TYR A 236 25.37 16.23 3.71
C TYR A 236 24.06 15.45 3.66
N ASN A 237 23.89 14.64 2.63
CA ASN A 237 22.70 13.83 2.44
C ASN A 237 23.06 12.37 2.18
N VAL A 238 22.21 11.49 2.71
CA VAL A 238 22.09 10.11 2.26
C VAL A 238 20.75 9.99 1.55
N VAL A 239 20.80 9.59 0.29
CA VAL A 239 19.66 9.46 -0.61
C VAL A 239 19.32 7.98 -0.74
N TYR A 240 18.05 7.64 -0.50
CA TYR A 240 17.53 6.27 -0.64
C TYR A 240 16.52 6.26 -1.77
N LYS A 241 16.75 5.43 -2.78
CA LYS A 241 15.88 5.28 -3.95
C LYS A 241 15.40 3.85 -4.04
N VAL A 242 14.13 3.66 -4.35
CA VAL A 242 13.56 2.33 -4.60
C VAL A 242 12.59 2.37 -5.75
N LYS A 243 12.55 1.27 -6.51
CA LYS A 243 11.64 1.03 -7.61
C LYS A 243 10.97 -0.33 -7.41
N ASP A 244 9.66 -0.38 -7.59
CA ASP A 244 8.88 -1.62 -7.53
C ASP A 244 8.89 -2.39 -8.87
N SER A 245 8.22 -3.54 -8.94
CA SER A 245 8.18 -4.36 -10.17
C SER A 245 7.31 -3.76 -11.28
N SER A 246 6.35 -2.93 -10.92
CA SER A 246 5.44 -2.19 -11.81
C SER A 246 6.08 -0.91 -12.38
N GLY A 247 7.21 -0.50 -11.83
CA GLY A 247 8.02 0.61 -12.24
C GLY A 247 7.75 1.93 -11.50
N ASN A 248 6.96 1.93 -10.43
CA ASN A 248 6.79 3.12 -9.60
C ASN A 248 8.03 3.35 -8.72
N GLU A 249 8.36 4.63 -8.50
CA GLU A 249 9.61 5.05 -7.87
C GLU A 249 9.34 5.96 -6.66
N PHE A 250 10.15 5.77 -5.61
CA PHE A 250 10.16 6.60 -4.41
C PHE A 250 11.58 6.95 -3.98
N GLU A 251 11.76 8.18 -3.48
CA GLU A 251 13.03 8.70 -2.96
C GLU A 251 12.82 9.44 -1.64
N ILE A 252 13.71 9.21 -0.68
CA ILE A 252 13.78 9.98 0.57
C ILE A 252 15.23 10.31 0.93
N ASN A 253 15.42 11.42 1.63
CA ASN A 253 16.74 11.90 2.06
C ASN A 253 16.87 11.92 3.58
N ARG A 254 18.01 11.45 4.09
CA ARG A 254 18.48 11.70 5.46
C ARG A 254 19.56 12.79 5.45
N LYS A 255 19.35 13.86 6.23
CA LYS A 255 20.30 14.96 6.38
C LYS A 255 21.32 14.64 7.48
N VAL A 256 22.61 14.86 7.20
CA VAL A 256 23.70 14.78 8.17
C VAL A 256 24.34 16.16 8.29
N VAL A 257 24.24 16.77 9.47
CA VAL A 257 24.84 18.07 9.78
C VAL A 257 26.12 17.85 10.56
N VAL A 258 27.26 18.19 9.98
CA VAL A 258 28.56 18.15 10.64
C VAL A 258 28.87 19.56 11.15
N LYS A 259 28.98 19.69 12.47
CA LYS A 259 29.28 20.95 13.15
C LYS A 259 30.73 21.00 13.61
N ALA A 260 31.25 22.20 13.77
CA ALA A 260 32.53 22.44 14.43
C ALA A 260 32.64 21.62 15.71
N LYS A 261 33.80 21.01 15.92
CA LYS A 261 34.09 20.37 17.21
C LYS A 261 34.10 21.47 18.28
N THR A 262 33.11 21.44 19.17
CA THR A 262 33.03 22.39 20.26
C THR A 262 34.26 22.20 21.15
N ASN A 263 35.11 23.21 21.26
CA ASN A 263 36.17 23.22 22.26
C ASN A 263 35.49 23.30 23.63
N TYR A 264 35.43 22.16 24.32
CA TYR A 264 34.89 22.10 25.66
C TYR A 264 35.98 22.36 26.68
N VAL A 265 35.65 23.09 27.74
CA VAL A 265 36.53 23.23 28.89
C VAL A 265 36.34 22.00 29.77
N SER A 266 37.37 21.17 29.85
CA SER A 266 37.41 20.05 30.79
C SER A 266 38.14 20.44 32.05
N SER A 267 37.57 20.14 33.21
CA SER A 267 38.26 20.21 34.48
C SER A 267 38.04 18.93 35.28
N ASN A 268 39.04 18.55 36.06
CA ASN A 268 38.93 17.48 37.03
C ASN A 268 39.10 18.08 38.43
N VAL A 269 38.10 17.92 39.28
CA VAL A 269 38.13 18.40 40.66
C VAL A 269 37.89 17.22 41.57
N SER A 270 38.91 16.82 42.32
CA SER A 270 38.84 15.66 43.24
C SER A 270 38.34 14.37 42.58
N GLY A 271 38.76 14.11 41.33
CA GLY A 271 38.35 12.93 40.56
C GLY A 271 37.00 13.08 39.85
N LEU A 272 36.28 14.19 40.04
CA LEU A 272 35.04 14.49 39.32
C LEU A 272 35.36 15.21 38.01
N THR A 273 34.86 14.69 36.90
CA THR A 273 35.08 15.30 35.57
C THR A 273 33.94 16.23 35.21
N TYR A 274 34.27 17.49 34.92
CA TYR A 274 33.35 18.48 34.41
C TYR A 274 33.69 18.83 32.97
N ILE A 275 32.65 18.99 32.15
CA ILE A 275 32.76 19.43 30.75
C ILE A 275 31.84 20.64 30.62
N ASN A 276 32.39 21.81 30.31
CA ASN A 276 31.67 23.08 30.30
C ASN A 276 30.92 23.33 31.63
N GLY A 277 31.53 22.97 32.75
CA GLY A 277 30.93 23.11 34.10
C GLY A 277 29.89 22.06 34.46
N ILE A 278 29.58 21.11 33.58
CA ILE A 278 28.61 20.03 33.83
C ILE A 278 29.34 18.76 34.25
N LEU A 279 29.01 18.21 35.44
CA LEU A 279 29.54 16.94 35.92
C LEU A 279 29.09 15.81 34.98
N ILE A 280 30.03 15.18 34.28
CA ILE A 280 29.74 14.05 33.38
C ILE A 280 30.07 12.73 34.06
N VAL A 281 29.12 11.80 33.99
CA VAL A 281 29.32 10.41 34.40
C VAL A 281 28.72 9.52 33.32
N ASN A 282 29.54 8.65 32.76
CA ASN A 282 29.14 7.67 31.74
C ASN A 282 30.16 6.53 31.75
N LYS A 283 30.20 5.66 30.73
CA LYS A 283 31.15 4.53 30.65
C LYS A 283 32.63 4.92 30.54
N LYS A 284 32.94 6.17 30.19
CA LYS A 284 34.31 6.70 30.07
C LYS A 284 34.73 7.50 31.29
N TYR A 285 33.82 8.35 31.80
CA TYR A 285 34.09 9.23 32.94
C TYR A 285 33.42 8.67 34.19
N GLY A 286 34.24 8.13 35.11
CA GLY A 286 33.78 7.56 36.38
C GLY A 286 33.87 8.55 37.54
N LEU A 287 33.29 8.15 38.67
CA LEU A 287 33.33 8.83 39.95
C LEU A 287 34.24 8.08 40.93
N PRO A 288 34.90 8.80 41.87
CA PRO A 288 35.64 8.20 42.97
C PRO A 288 34.78 7.24 43.79
N LYS A 289 35.40 6.19 44.35
CA LYS A 289 34.72 5.18 45.17
C LYS A 289 34.10 5.77 46.45
N ASP A 290 34.74 6.78 47.00
CA ASP A 290 34.37 7.49 48.23
C ASP A 290 33.44 8.69 47.97
N TYR A 291 33.19 9.05 46.70
CA TYR A 291 32.23 10.11 46.37
C TYR A 291 30.79 9.64 46.68
N ASN A 292 30.24 10.18 47.77
CA ASN A 292 28.96 9.78 48.34
C ASN A 292 28.14 11.01 48.79
N PRO A 293 27.67 11.84 47.85
CA PRO A 293 26.99 13.10 48.17
C PRO A 293 25.57 12.93 48.74
N GLY A 294 24.98 11.74 48.63
CA GLY A 294 23.55 11.56 48.84
C GLY A 294 22.72 12.16 47.70
N VAL A 295 21.42 12.33 47.91
CA VAL A 295 20.53 12.97 46.93
C VAL A 295 20.83 14.48 46.89
N ASN A 296 21.01 15.03 45.69
CA ASN A 296 21.16 16.47 45.53
C ASN A 296 19.85 17.20 45.88
N LYS A 297 19.93 18.21 46.75
CA LYS A 297 18.76 18.92 47.28
C LYS A 297 17.96 19.63 46.20
N GLU A 298 18.63 20.38 45.32
CA GLU A 298 17.98 21.16 44.26
C GLU A 298 17.29 20.24 43.25
N ALA A 299 17.97 19.18 42.82
CA ALA A 299 17.40 18.18 41.93
C ALA A 299 16.18 17.49 42.57
N ASN A 300 16.22 17.17 43.87
CA ASN A 300 15.09 16.59 44.58
C ASN A 300 13.89 17.55 44.68
N GLU A 301 14.13 18.83 44.92
CA GLU A 301 13.06 19.85 44.91
C GLU A 301 12.46 20.02 43.52
N ALA A 302 13.28 19.98 42.47
CA ALA A 302 12.81 20.00 41.09
C ALA A 302 11.98 18.76 40.73
N LEU A 303 12.42 17.57 41.16
CA LEU A 303 11.68 16.32 40.97
C LEU A 303 10.29 16.41 41.62
N LYS A 304 10.21 16.93 42.86
CA LYS A 304 8.93 17.09 43.57
C LYS A 304 7.96 18.03 42.83
N ARG A 305 8.46 19.14 42.28
CA ARG A 305 7.63 20.05 41.45
C ARG A 305 7.11 19.34 40.21
N MET A 306 7.99 18.65 39.49
CA MET A 306 7.62 17.89 38.30
C MET A 306 6.55 16.82 38.59
N GLN A 307 6.71 16.08 39.71
CA GLN A 307 5.75 15.07 40.14
C GLN A 307 4.40 15.68 40.53
N ALA A 308 4.40 16.84 41.20
CA ALA A 308 3.18 17.55 41.56
C ALA A 308 2.40 18.00 40.30
N ASP A 309 3.09 18.57 39.32
CA ASP A 309 2.46 19.06 38.09
C ASP A 309 1.95 17.91 37.20
N ALA A 310 2.66 16.79 37.15
CA ALA A 310 2.16 15.57 36.51
C ALA A 310 0.92 15.02 37.24
N SER A 311 0.95 14.97 38.58
CA SER A 311 -0.17 14.50 39.39
C SER A 311 -1.41 15.38 39.22
N ALA A 312 -1.24 16.69 39.04
CA ALA A 312 -2.35 17.63 38.84
C ALA A 312 -3.17 17.34 37.57
N ILE A 313 -2.58 16.65 36.59
CA ILE A 313 -3.24 16.23 35.36
C ILE A 313 -3.52 14.71 35.33
N GLY A 314 -3.43 14.03 36.48
CA GLY A 314 -3.78 12.61 36.62
C GLY A 314 -2.68 11.63 36.22
N LEU A 315 -1.41 12.06 36.12
CA LEU A 315 -0.27 11.21 35.82
C LEU A 315 0.55 10.88 37.08
N ASP A 316 0.99 9.63 37.24
CA ASP A 316 1.79 9.20 38.39
C ASP A 316 3.26 8.94 38.02
N LEU A 317 4.13 9.90 38.34
CA LEU A 317 5.58 9.80 38.17
C LEU A 317 6.29 9.37 39.46
N LYS A 318 5.84 8.30 40.13
CA LYS A 318 6.45 7.82 41.38
C LYS A 318 7.97 7.68 41.29
N LEU A 319 8.69 7.99 42.37
CA LEU A 319 10.13 7.74 42.45
C LEU A 319 10.39 6.23 42.63
N VAL A 320 11.20 5.64 41.74
CA VAL A 320 11.62 4.24 41.80
C VAL A 320 13.03 4.12 42.37
N SER A 321 13.96 4.94 41.90
CA SER A 321 15.36 4.95 42.35
C SER A 321 15.93 6.36 42.31
N GLY A 322 16.65 6.77 43.35
CA GLY A 322 17.36 8.06 43.40
C GLY A 322 18.86 7.82 43.54
N PHE A 323 19.46 8.44 44.56
CA PHE A 323 20.87 8.24 44.86
C PHE A 323 21.22 6.76 45.11
N ARG A 324 22.29 6.27 44.46
CA ARG A 324 22.89 4.96 44.73
C ARG A 324 24.38 5.13 44.97
N SER A 325 24.85 4.73 46.16
CA SER A 325 26.29 4.76 46.48
C SER A 325 27.10 3.80 45.61
N TYR A 326 28.42 4.00 45.56
CA TYR A 326 29.34 3.07 44.89
C TYR A 326 29.13 1.62 45.34
N ASN A 327 29.00 1.39 46.66
CA ASN A 327 28.86 0.03 47.21
C ASN A 327 27.53 -0.62 46.83
N THR A 328 26.43 0.16 46.84
CA THR A 328 25.14 -0.31 46.35
C THR A 328 25.22 -0.68 44.87
N GLN A 329 25.86 0.16 44.06
CA GLN A 329 26.06 -0.12 42.62
C GLN A 329 26.94 -1.35 42.39
N TYR A 330 27.98 -1.57 43.21
CA TYR A 330 28.85 -2.75 43.15
C TYR A 330 28.05 -4.04 43.34
N ASN A 331 27.23 -4.09 44.40
CA ASN A 331 26.39 -5.26 44.67
C ASN A 331 25.35 -5.49 43.57
N LEU A 332 24.70 -4.42 43.10
CA LEU A 332 23.71 -4.49 42.02
C LEU A 332 24.32 -5.02 40.73
N TYR A 333 25.44 -4.43 40.29
CA TYR A 333 26.13 -4.83 39.07
C TYR A 333 26.59 -6.28 39.13
N ASN A 334 27.22 -6.71 40.23
CA ASN A 334 27.70 -8.08 40.38
C ASN A 334 26.55 -9.11 40.42
N ASN A 335 25.39 -8.75 40.97
CA ASN A 335 24.20 -9.58 40.87
C ASN A 335 23.75 -9.76 39.41
N TYR A 336 23.74 -8.69 38.60
CA TYR A 336 23.43 -8.81 37.17
C TYR A 336 24.46 -9.60 36.39
N VAL A 337 25.76 -9.39 36.65
CA VAL A 337 26.83 -10.18 36.02
C VAL A 337 26.65 -11.67 36.32
N ARG A 338 26.30 -12.03 37.56
CA ARG A 338 26.04 -13.42 37.95
C ARG A 338 24.85 -14.04 37.22
N ILE A 339 23.79 -13.27 36.97
CA ILE A 339 22.54 -13.77 36.37
C ILE A 339 22.61 -13.77 34.83
N ASN A 340 23.25 -12.76 34.25
CA ASN A 340 23.14 -12.45 32.82
C ASN A 340 24.48 -12.48 32.06
N GLY A 341 25.60 -12.60 32.77
CA GLY A 341 26.94 -12.44 32.21
C GLY A 341 27.34 -10.96 32.05
N GLN A 342 28.65 -10.71 32.03
CA GLN A 342 29.20 -9.35 32.03
C GLN A 342 28.81 -8.55 30.77
N ALA A 343 28.92 -9.17 29.59
CA ALA A 343 28.61 -8.49 28.33
C ALA A 343 27.17 -7.96 28.30
N LYS A 344 26.21 -8.74 28.81
CA LYS A 344 24.81 -8.33 28.88
C LYS A 344 24.57 -7.31 30.01
N ALA A 345 25.16 -7.52 31.19
CA ALA A 345 25.07 -6.56 32.30
C ALA A 345 25.61 -5.18 31.92
N ASP A 346 26.69 -5.13 31.13
CA ASP A 346 27.26 -3.89 30.63
C ASP A 346 26.31 -3.11 29.70
N THR A 347 25.25 -3.70 29.13
CA THR A 347 24.33 -2.96 28.22
C THR A 347 23.22 -2.20 28.96
N PHE A 348 22.78 -2.69 30.12
CA PHE A 348 21.63 -2.15 30.87
C PHE A 348 21.95 -1.77 32.31
N SER A 349 23.19 -1.98 32.75
CA SER A 349 23.67 -1.60 34.08
C SER A 349 25.02 -0.88 33.96
N ALA A 350 25.41 -0.25 35.05
CA ALA A 350 26.66 0.48 35.15
C ALA A 350 27.61 -0.22 36.11
N ARG A 351 28.89 -0.31 35.72
CA ARG A 351 29.98 -0.67 36.66
C ARG A 351 29.99 0.34 37.81
N PRO A 352 30.36 -0.06 39.04
CA PRO A 352 30.42 0.87 40.17
C PRO A 352 31.41 2.01 39.87
N GLY A 353 31.02 3.25 40.19
CA GLY A 353 31.71 4.47 39.77
C GLY A 353 31.24 5.04 38.42
N TYR A 354 30.56 4.26 37.58
CA TYR A 354 30.13 4.69 36.23
C TYR A 354 28.61 4.91 36.13
N SER A 355 27.91 4.91 37.26
CA SER A 355 26.46 5.10 37.39
C SER A 355 26.14 6.55 37.73
N GLU A 356 25.29 7.21 36.94
CA GLU A 356 24.86 8.57 37.25
C GLU A 356 24.11 8.67 38.58
N HIS A 357 23.50 7.59 39.08
CA HIS A 357 22.83 7.60 40.40
C HIS A 357 23.78 7.94 41.55
N GLN A 358 25.09 7.69 41.41
CA GLN A 358 26.08 8.07 42.42
C GLN A 358 26.31 9.60 42.47
N THR A 359 25.88 10.36 41.46
CA THR A 359 25.91 11.83 41.51
C THR A 359 24.85 12.43 42.44
N GLY A 360 23.78 11.68 42.74
CA GLY A 360 22.60 12.25 43.40
C GLY A 360 21.76 13.16 42.51
N LEU A 361 22.09 13.27 41.21
CA LEU A 361 21.41 14.10 40.20
C LEU A 361 20.55 13.29 39.24
N ALA A 362 20.53 11.96 39.37
CA ALA A 362 19.77 11.06 38.51
C ALA A 362 18.68 10.32 39.28
N PHE A 363 17.53 10.13 38.63
CA PHE A 363 16.36 9.49 39.21
C PHE A 363 15.68 8.59 38.17
N ASP A 364 15.20 7.44 38.63
CA ASP A 364 14.28 6.57 37.90
C ASP A 364 12.86 6.87 38.38
N VAL A 365 11.95 7.26 37.47
CA VAL A 365 10.57 7.61 37.81
C VAL A 365 9.54 6.78 37.04
N GLY A 366 8.33 6.64 37.59
CA GLY A 366 7.25 5.82 37.04
C GLY A 366 7.56 4.33 37.17
N SER A 367 8.21 3.74 36.16
CA SER A 367 8.49 2.31 36.09
C SER A 367 9.77 2.02 35.32
N THR A 368 10.59 1.10 35.82
CA THR A 368 11.82 0.62 35.18
C THR A 368 11.59 -0.55 34.21
N LYS A 369 10.34 -0.79 33.82
CA LYS A 369 9.98 -1.79 32.80
C LYS A 369 9.93 -1.14 31.42
N GLY A 370 10.36 -1.87 30.39
CA GLY A 370 10.32 -1.38 29.00
C GLY A 370 8.93 -0.93 28.53
N SER A 371 7.85 -1.48 29.10
CA SER A 371 6.48 -1.05 28.81
C SER A 371 6.18 0.41 29.19
N PHE A 372 6.98 1.01 30.08
CA PHE A 372 6.82 2.42 30.47
C PHE A 372 6.90 3.36 29.27
N ALA A 373 7.71 3.02 28.26
CA ALA A 373 7.87 3.81 27.03
C ALA A 373 6.54 4.15 26.32
N ASN A 374 5.50 3.34 26.51
CA ASN A 374 4.24 3.47 25.80
C ASN A 374 3.14 4.16 26.62
N THR A 375 3.43 4.58 27.86
CA THR A 375 2.41 5.18 28.75
C THR A 375 2.27 6.70 28.55
N ALA A 376 1.20 7.27 29.09
CA ALA A 376 1.00 8.72 29.05
C ALA A 376 2.06 9.46 29.88
N GLU A 377 2.49 8.88 31.00
CA GLU A 377 3.53 9.41 31.88
C GLU A 377 4.88 9.52 31.17
N SER A 378 5.32 8.48 30.44
CA SER A 378 6.58 8.54 29.71
C SER A 378 6.56 9.59 28.60
N LYS A 379 5.45 9.71 27.87
CA LYS A 379 5.29 10.73 26.82
C LYS A 379 5.31 12.14 27.42
N TRP A 380 4.59 12.34 28.53
CA TRP A 380 4.59 13.61 29.24
C TRP A 380 5.98 13.93 29.80
N LEU A 381 6.67 12.95 30.38
CA LEU A 381 8.01 13.13 30.92
C LEU A 381 9.00 13.54 29.83
N GLU A 382 9.00 12.86 28.69
CA GLU A 382 9.86 13.20 27.55
C GLU A 382 9.62 14.63 27.06
N GLN A 383 8.37 15.09 27.06
CA GLN A 383 7.99 16.44 26.62
C GLN A 383 8.33 17.50 27.67
N ASN A 384 8.15 17.23 28.96
CA ASN A 384 8.07 18.27 30.00
C ASN A 384 9.24 18.28 31.00
N CYS A 385 10.01 17.19 31.15
CA CYS A 385 11.02 17.10 32.23
C CYS A 385 12.08 18.22 32.18
N HIS A 386 12.37 18.75 30.98
CA HIS A 386 13.30 19.87 30.78
C HIS A 386 12.86 21.17 31.44
N LEU A 387 11.55 21.41 31.56
CA LEU A 387 10.99 22.58 32.26
C LEU A 387 11.35 22.58 33.74
N TYR A 388 11.68 21.42 34.30
CA TYR A 388 12.10 21.24 35.69
C TYR A 388 13.61 21.04 35.81
N GLY A 389 14.36 21.14 34.71
CA GLY A 389 15.81 20.98 34.71
C GLY A 389 16.31 19.55 34.49
N PHE A 390 15.45 18.65 34.00
CA PHE A 390 15.82 17.27 33.69
C PHE A 390 15.88 16.99 32.19
N ILE A 391 16.70 16.02 31.80
CA ILE A 391 16.65 15.42 30.47
C ILE A 391 16.34 13.93 30.59
N ILE A 392 15.71 13.35 29.56
CA ILE A 392 15.75 11.89 29.35
C ILE A 392 17.18 11.54 28.96
N ARG A 393 17.92 10.90 29.88
CA ARG A 393 19.38 10.76 29.75
C ARG A 393 19.79 9.78 28.66
N TYR A 394 19.01 8.72 28.49
CA TYR A 394 19.28 7.62 27.57
C TYR A 394 18.11 7.47 26.58
N PRO A 395 18.03 8.33 25.55
CA PRO A 395 16.92 8.35 24.59
C PRO A 395 16.98 7.18 23.59
N LYS A 396 15.84 6.90 22.95
CA LYS A 396 15.69 5.81 21.97
C LYS A 396 16.64 6.01 20.78
N GLY A 397 17.32 4.93 20.36
CA GLY A 397 18.22 4.93 19.20
C GLY A 397 19.64 5.47 19.47
N LYS A 398 19.96 5.91 20.70
CA LYS A 398 21.23 6.56 21.04
C LYS A 398 22.21 5.69 21.85
N THR A 399 21.97 4.38 21.94
CA THR A 399 22.79 3.42 22.70
C THR A 399 24.27 3.41 22.28
N SER A 400 24.56 3.61 21.00
CA SER A 400 25.94 3.66 20.49
C SER A 400 26.73 4.87 20.98
N ILE A 401 26.04 5.92 21.45
CA ILE A 401 26.63 7.17 21.92
C ILE A 401 26.68 7.18 23.45
N THR A 402 25.55 6.94 24.10
CA THR A 402 25.46 6.98 25.58
C THR A 402 26.09 5.73 26.22
N GLY A 403 26.13 4.63 25.48
CA GLY A 403 26.52 3.31 25.95
C GLY A 403 25.40 2.56 26.68
N TYR A 404 24.23 3.16 26.91
CA TYR A 404 23.12 2.56 27.66
C TYR A 404 21.90 2.41 26.76
N ILE A 405 21.12 1.34 26.99
CA ILE A 405 19.85 1.12 26.28
C ILE A 405 18.86 2.28 26.52
N TYR A 406 17.78 2.33 25.74
CA TYR A 406 16.71 3.28 25.97
C TYR A 406 16.09 3.11 27.36
N GLU A 407 16.12 4.16 28.17
CA GLU A 407 15.55 4.19 29.52
C GLU A 407 14.58 5.37 29.65
N PRO A 408 13.30 5.19 29.29
CA PRO A 408 12.29 6.25 29.37
C PRO A 408 12.07 6.81 30.78
N TRP A 409 12.50 6.10 31.80
CA TRP A 409 12.35 6.45 33.21
C TRP A 409 13.54 7.22 33.79
N HIS A 410 14.74 7.12 33.19
CA HIS A 410 15.97 7.65 33.76
C HIS A 410 16.13 9.12 33.37
N ILE A 411 15.98 10.00 34.37
CA ILE A 411 16.12 11.44 34.20
C ILE A 411 17.38 11.97 34.88
N ARG A 412 18.06 12.91 34.23
CA ARG A 412 19.29 13.54 34.73
C ARG A 412 19.09 15.05 34.91
N TYR A 413 19.34 15.55 36.11
CA TYR A 413 19.27 16.97 36.43
C TYR A 413 20.49 17.74 35.92
N LEU A 414 20.23 18.87 35.24
CA LEU A 414 21.22 19.82 34.69
C LEU A 414 20.89 21.28 35.02
N GLY A 415 19.78 21.55 35.72
CA GLY A 415 19.18 22.88 35.82
C GLY A 415 18.33 23.23 34.60
N VAL A 416 17.35 24.13 34.79
CA VAL A 416 16.30 24.45 33.79
C VAL A 416 16.90 24.95 32.47
N ASP A 417 17.80 25.93 32.52
CA ASP A 417 18.37 26.55 31.33
C ASP A 417 19.14 25.55 30.47
N THR A 418 20.00 24.74 31.12
CA THR A 418 20.81 23.73 30.43
C THR A 418 19.94 22.62 29.88
N ALA A 419 19.04 22.04 30.69
CA ALA A 419 18.17 20.96 30.24
C ALA A 419 17.28 21.40 29.06
N THR A 420 16.79 22.64 29.08
CA THR A 420 16.02 23.23 27.98
C THR A 420 16.86 23.33 26.70
N LYS A 421 18.10 23.82 26.79
CA LYS A 421 19.01 23.87 25.63
C LYS A 421 19.30 22.48 25.09
N VAL A 422 19.61 21.50 25.94
CA VAL A 422 19.83 20.11 25.50
C VAL A 422 18.58 19.57 24.80
N LYS A 423 17.39 19.74 25.39
CA LYS A 423 16.11 19.30 24.80
C LYS A 423 15.88 19.89 23.42
N GLN A 424 16.12 21.19 23.23
CA GLN A 424 15.94 21.89 21.95
C GLN A 424 16.86 21.34 20.84
N THR A 425 18.07 20.88 21.20
CA THR A 425 18.98 20.29 20.20
C THR A 425 18.59 18.88 19.77
N GLY A 426 17.79 18.15 20.56
CA GLY A 426 17.50 16.74 20.34
C GLY A 426 18.71 15.80 20.51
N LEU A 427 19.81 16.31 21.07
CA LEU A 427 21.06 15.58 21.28
C LEU A 427 21.09 14.87 22.64
N THR A 428 21.90 13.82 22.72
CA THR A 428 22.37 13.28 24.01
C THR A 428 23.25 14.30 24.74
N LEU A 429 23.45 14.09 26.05
CA LEU A 429 24.38 14.93 26.82
C LEU A 429 25.81 14.86 26.26
N GLU A 430 26.26 13.67 25.82
CA GLU A 430 27.56 13.49 25.18
C GLU A 430 27.71 14.34 23.91
N GLU A 431 26.74 14.25 22.99
CA GLU A 431 26.71 15.03 21.76
C GLU A 431 26.66 16.53 22.05
N TYR A 432 25.83 16.96 23.01
CA TYR A 432 25.71 18.36 23.41
C TYR A 432 27.02 18.91 23.97
N LEU A 433 27.75 18.10 24.75
CA LEU A 433 29.04 18.47 25.33
C LEU A 433 30.23 18.29 24.38
N GLY A 434 30.03 17.64 23.22
CA GLY A 434 31.09 17.38 22.24
C GLY A 434 32.09 16.30 22.65
N ILE A 435 31.66 15.33 23.46
CA ILE A 435 32.51 14.26 24.04
C ILE A 435 32.18 12.85 23.53
N ASN A 436 31.41 12.77 22.44
CA ASN A 436 30.89 11.58 21.78
C ASN A 436 31.92 10.82 20.94
#